data_AF-A0A382WWF5-F1
#
_entry.id   AF-A0A382WWF5-F1
#
_cell.length_a   1.000
_cell.length_b   1.000
_cell.length_c   1.000
_cell.angle_alpha   90.00
_cell.angle_beta   90.00
_cell.angle_gamma   90.00
#
_symmetry.space_group_name_H-M   'P 1'
#
loop_
_entity.id
_entity.type
_entity.pdbx_description
1 polymer ?
#
loop_
_entity_poly.entity_id
_entity_poly.type
_entity_poly.pdbx_seq_one_letter_code
_entity_poly.pdbx_strand_id
1 'polypeptide(L)' 'MNKQQGFTLIELMILVAIIGILAAVAIPSYNDYTARAQVTEAVQLTSGLKVCISEGIADRGAAPTLANCGQSTASA' A
#
# COMPACT_ATOMS: atom_id res chain seq x y z
N MET A 1 -27.94 24.70 38.38
CA MET A 1 -26.58 24.13 38.54
C MET A 1 -26.47 22.91 37.65
N ASN A 2 -25.84 23.04 36.49
CA ASN A 2 -25.54 21.89 35.62
C ASN A 2 -24.42 21.08 36.29
N LYS A 3 -24.72 19.85 36.72
CA LYS A 3 -23.72 18.91 37.19
C LYS A 3 -22.87 18.49 35.98
N GLN A 4 -21.68 19.06 35.88
CA GLN A 4 -20.68 18.62 34.91
C GLN A 4 -20.21 17.21 35.35
N GLN A 5 -20.74 16.18 34.70
CA GLN A 5 -20.29 14.79 34.87
C GLN A 5 -18.99 14.64 34.08
N GLY A 6 -17.86 14.74 34.78
CA GLY A 6 -16.55 14.47 34.19
C GLY A 6 -16.34 12.97 33.94
N PHE A 7 -15.49 12.67 32.96
CA PHE A 7 -15.04 11.31 32.66
C PHE A 7 -14.24 10.74 33.83
N THR A 8 -14.45 9.48 34.19
CA THR A 8 -13.70 8.85 35.28
C THR A 8 -12.32 8.39 34.81
N LEU A 9 -11.32 8.44 35.69
CA LEU A 9 -9.99 7.90 35.38
C LEU A 9 -10.06 6.41 35.04
N ILE A 10 -10.99 5.67 35.66
CA ILE A 10 -11.15 4.24 35.41
C ILE A 10 -11.70 3.96 34.00
N GLU A 11 -12.63 4.76 33.48
CA GLU A 11 -13.06 4.65 32.08
C GLU A 11 -11.89 4.90 31.13
N LEU A 12 -11.04 5.87 31.45
CA LEU A 12 -9.89 6.22 30.59
C LEU A 12 -8.86 5.10 30.56
N MET A 13 -8.57 4.48 31.70
CA MET A 13 -7.62 3.37 31.77
C MET A 13 -8.10 2.14 30.98
N ILE A 14 -9.39 1.79 31.10
CA ILE A 14 -9.96 0.65 30.37
C ILE A 14 -9.95 0.92 28.86
N LEU A 15 -10.28 2.15 28.45
CA LEU A 15 -10.28 2.53 27.03
C LEU A 15 -8.87 2.40 26.43
N VAL A 16 -7.85 2.93 27.11
CA VAL A 16 -6.46 2.84 26.64
C VAL A 16 -5.99 1.39 26.59
N ALA A 17 -6.39 0.55 27.54
CA ALA A 17 -6.05 -0.88 27.52
C ALA A 17 -6.64 -1.59 26.28
N ILE A 18 -7.92 -1.36 25.96
CA ILE A 18 -8.57 -1.97 24.79
C ILE A 18 -7.94 -1.45 23.48
N ILE A 19 -7.73 -0.14 23.36
CA ILE A 19 -7.08 0.46 22.18
C ILE A 19 -5.66 -0.08 22.01
N GLY A 20 -4.92 -0.27 23.11
CA GLY A 20 -3.58 -0.84 23.09
C GLY A 20 -3.54 -2.26 22.52
N ILE A 21 -4.48 -3.13 22.93
CA ILE A 21 -4.60 -4.50 22.41
C ILE A 21 -4.94 -4.48 20.91
N LEU A 22 -5.92 -3.67 20.51
CA LEU A 22 -6.32 -3.55 19.11
C LEU A 22 -5.18 -3.02 18.23
N ALA A 23 -4.47 -1.98 18.69
CA ALA A 23 -3.36 -1.38 17.97
C ALA A 23 -2.19 -2.36 17.76
N ALA A 24 -1.89 -3.19 18.78
CA ALA A 24 -0.82 -4.19 18.68
C ALA A 24 -1.04 -5.20 17.54
N VAL A 25 -2.30 -5.52 17.21
CA VAL A 25 -2.64 -6.44 16.10
C VAL A 25 -2.89 -5.68 14.79
N ALA A 26 -3.57 -4.53 14.86
CA ALA A 26 -3.98 -3.77 13.68
C ALA A 26 -2.79 -3.12 12.96
N ILE A 27 -1.82 -2.55 13.67
CA ILE A 27 -0.67 -1.87 13.09
C ILE A 27 0.19 -2.82 12.22
N PRO A 28 0.65 -3.99 12.70
CA PRO A 28 1.45 -4.89 11.87
C PRO A 28 0.66 -5.43 10.67
N SER A 29 -0.63 -5.73 10.86
CA SER A 29 -1.53 -6.18 9.79
C SER A 29 -1.65 -5.11 8.69
N TYR A 30 -1.94 -3.86 9.06
CA TYR A 30 -2.03 -2.75 8.11
C TYR A 30 -0.71 -2.55 7.34
N ASN A 31 0.43 -2.59 8.02
CA ASN A 31 1.73 -2.48 7.37
C ASN A 31 1.97 -3.62 6.35
N ASP A 32 1.63 -4.87 6.69
CA ASP A 32 1.74 -6.00 5.75
C ASP A 32 0.81 -5.84 4.54
N TYR A 33 -0.44 -5.43 4.75
CA TYR A 33 -1.38 -5.15 3.66
C TYR A 33 -0.85 -4.05 2.72
N THR A 34 -0.33 -2.96 3.28
CA THR A 34 0.22 -1.85 2.49
C THR A 34 1.46 -2.29 1.70
N ALA A 35 2.35 -3.08 2.30
CA ALA A 35 3.52 -3.64 1.61
C ALA A 35 3.11 -4.60 0.48
N ARG A 36 2.13 -5.48 0.72
CA ARG A 36 1.57 -6.38 -0.31
C ARG A 36 0.91 -5.62 -1.45
N ALA A 37 0.21 -4.53 -1.15
CA ALA A 37 -0.38 -3.67 -2.18
C ALA A 37 0.70 -3.07 -3.08
N GLN A 38 1.78 -2.53 -2.51
CA GLN A 38 2.92 -1.99 -3.28
C GLN A 38 3.60 -3.06 -4.13
N VAL A 39 3.82 -4.27 -3.59
CA VAL A 39 4.38 -5.39 -4.38
C VAL A 39 3.44 -5.79 -5.51
N THR A 40 2.13 -5.85 -5.26
CA THR A 40 1.14 -6.17 -6.28
C THR A 40 1.14 -5.14 -7.40
N GLU A 41 1.21 -3.86 -7.06
CA GLU A 41 1.36 -2.77 -8.03
C GLU A 41 2.63 -2.94 -8.87
N ALA A 42 3.79 -3.16 -8.24
CA ALA A 42 5.04 -3.38 -8.96
C ALA A 42 4.97 -4.59 -9.92
N VAL A 43 4.32 -5.68 -9.50
CA VAL A 43 4.10 -6.86 -10.35
C VAL A 43 3.18 -6.54 -11.53
N GLN A 44 2.13 -5.74 -11.33
CA GLN A 44 1.24 -5.30 -12.40
C GLN A 44 1.98 -4.43 -13.42
N LEU A 45 2.76 -3.45 -12.97
CA LEU A 45 3.59 -2.64 -13.87
C LEU A 45 4.57 -3.51 -14.68
N THR A 46 5.25 -4.44 -14.02
CA THR A 46 6.20 -5.35 -14.67
C THR A 46 5.52 -6.28 -15.67
N SER A 47 4.30 -6.72 -15.39
CA SER A 47 3.52 -7.56 -16.29
C SER A 47 3.19 -6.85 -17.61
N GLY A 48 2.82 -5.57 -17.54
CA GLY A 48 2.64 -4.73 -18.74
C GLY A 48 3.93 -4.59 -19.56
N LEU A 49 5.06 -4.42 -18.88
CA LEU A 49 6.37 -4.37 -19.54
C LEU A 49 6.75 -5.68 -20.21
N LYS A 50 6.43 -6.83 -19.59
CA LYS A 50 6.69 -8.15 -20.18
C LYS A 50 5.99 -8.33 -21.52
N VAL A 51 4.72 -7.89 -21.61
CA VAL A 51 3.95 -7.91 -22.85
C VAL A 51 4.63 -7.04 -23.91
N CYS A 52 4.98 -5.81 -23.57
CA CYS A 52 5.71 -4.92 -24.49
C CYS A 52 7.02 -5.52 -24.99
N ILE A 53 7.82 -6.15 -24.11
CA ILE A 53 9.08 -6.79 -24.49
C ILE A 53 8.83 -7.94 -25.47
N SER A 54 7.85 -8.80 -25.18
CA SER A 54 7.52 -9.91 -26.08
C SER A 54 7.01 -9.45 -27.45
N GLU A 55 6.20 -8.40 -27.48
CA GLU A 55 5.68 -7.83 -28.72
C GLU A 55 6.77 -7.10 -29.51
N GLY A 56 7.63 -6.32 -28.84
CA GLY A 56 8.71 -5.57 -29.49
C GLY A 56 9.73 -6.48 -30.16
N ILE A 57 10.06 -7.61 -29.54
CA ILE A 57 10.95 -8.61 -30.15
C ILE A 57 10.25 -9.32 -31.32
N ALA A 58 8.97 -9.64 -31.19
CA ALA A 58 8.21 -10.32 -32.23
C ALA A 58 7.97 -9.45 -33.48
N ASP A 59 7.67 -8.16 -33.29
CA ASP A 59 7.33 -7.22 -34.36
C ASP A 59 8.57 -6.56 -35.00
N ARG A 60 9.54 -6.14 -34.16
CA ARG A 60 10.66 -5.28 -34.59
C ARG A 60 11.99 -6.03 -34.69
N GLY A 61 12.03 -7.30 -34.28
CA GLY A 61 13.26 -8.11 -34.26
C GLY A 61 14.34 -7.60 -33.30
N ALA A 62 14.00 -6.66 -32.41
CA ALA A 62 14.91 -6.01 -31.48
C ALA A 62 14.23 -5.75 -30.14
N ALA A 63 15.00 -5.80 -29.04
CA ALA A 63 14.48 -5.51 -27.71
C ALA A 63 13.94 -4.06 -27.64
N PRO A 64 12.71 -3.83 -27.18
CA PRO A 64 12.16 -2.49 -27.09
C PRO A 64 12.88 -1.68 -26.01
N THR A 65 12.97 -0.37 -26.23
CA THR A 65 13.49 0.58 -25.24
C THR A 65 12.39 0.98 -24.25
N LEU A 66 12.77 1.52 -23.09
CA LEU A 66 11.80 2.04 -22.10
C LEU A 66 10.84 3.07 -22.70
N ALA A 67 11.31 3.86 -23.68
CA ALA A 67 10.49 4.82 -24.42
C ALA A 67 9.40 4.16 -25.28
N ASN A 68 9.68 2.98 -25.83
CA ASN A 68 8.71 2.24 -26.65
C ASN A 68 7.66 1.51 -25.80
N CYS A 69 8.01 1.15 -24.56
CA CYS A 69 7.09 0.50 -23.61
C CYS A 69 6.32 1.47 -22.72
N GLY A 70 6.28 2.76 -23.08
CA GLY A 70 5.38 3.72 -22.46
C GLY A 70 5.68 4.08 -21.01
N GLN A 71 6.92 3.90 -20.53
CA GLN A 71 7.34 4.54 -19.28
C GLN A 71 7.95 5.91 -19.59
N SER A 72 7.08 6.90 -19.79
CA SER A 72 7.46 8.28 -19.50
C SER A 72 7.94 8.30 -18.06
N THR A 73 9.18 8.71 -17.86
CA THR A 73 9.86 8.90 -16.58
C THR A 73 8.87 9.32 -15.49
N ALA A 74 8.81 8.52 -14.43
CA ALA A 74 8.26 8.82 -13.11
C ALA A 74 7.73 10.25 -12.96
N SER A 75 6.43 10.46 -13.16
CA SER A 75 5.74 11.60 -12.58
C SER A 75 5.34 11.18 -11.17
N ALA A 76 6.18 11.59 -10.22
CA ALA A 76 5.86 11.66 -8.80
C ALA A 76 4.53 12.38 -8.54
#